data_AF-T1FFK3-F1
#
_entry.id   AF-T1FFK3-F1
#
_cell.length_a   1.000
_cell.length_b   1.000
_cell.length_c   1.000
_cell.angle_alpha   90.00
_cell.angle_beta   90.00
_cell.angle_gamma   90.00
#
_symmetry.space_group_name_H-M   'P 1'
#
loop_
_entity.id
_entity.type
_entity.pdbx_description
1 polymer ?
#
loop_
_entity_poly.entity_id
_entity_poly.type
_entity_poly.pdbx_seq_one_letter_code
_entity_poly.pdbx_strand_id
1 'polypeptide(L)'
;MNVIVKVAHLTTIHLLAASILKLVSSDKTFNKLAWKGFPLCSNSINNTLLSQKFNVTAEEFNSRRFVKTCGIHCQLMSPSCIAFQVNVLKSVNGGSYNLYCYGFDDLPSDICMNLNDNCSFFLADKPIYMTVSSWEYGNPLPQSTLVEVVGAGKYYTSITYPIGVSTYKLNMLARSLYDYHSFNTYNDPNMALYMKNYLMNTTNGTVIVGQTGDEPASAIQGVADYLKSVNLDVSTLQFRGKWVFVWQQGAYGKTKSHIFNGYGLFTKQFLICNLGLTCLHFFVRFQG
;
A
#
# COMPACT_ATOMS: atom_id res chain seq x y z
N MET A 1 -74.58 -11.82 28.67
CA MET A 1 -73.60 -12.43 27.75
C MET A 1 -72.29 -11.68 27.91
N ASN A 2 -71.29 -12.31 28.52
CA ASN A 2 -69.96 -11.72 28.74
C ASN A 2 -69.08 -12.00 27.53
N VAL A 3 -68.54 -10.96 26.90
CA VAL A 3 -67.52 -11.07 25.85
C VAL A 3 -66.17 -10.74 26.49
N ILE A 4 -65.31 -11.74 26.59
CA ILE A 4 -63.91 -11.62 27.01
C ILE A 4 -63.08 -11.39 25.75
N VAL A 5 -62.47 -10.21 25.61
CA VAL A 5 -61.45 -9.94 24.59
C VAL A 5 -60.07 -10.11 25.24
N LYS A 6 -59.33 -11.16 24.85
CA LYS A 6 -57.92 -11.36 25.22
C LYS A 6 -57.03 -10.52 24.30
N VAL A 7 -56.26 -9.62 24.89
CA VAL A 7 -55.16 -8.89 24.25
C VAL A 7 -53.93 -9.80 24.20
N ALA A 8 -53.39 -10.04 23.01
CA ALA A 8 -52.15 -10.80 22.81
C ALA A 8 -51.29 -10.14 21.71
N HIS A 9 -50.57 -9.08 22.06
CA HIS A 9 -49.50 -8.53 21.21
C HIS A 9 -48.49 -7.75 22.08
N LEU A 10 -47.48 -8.42 22.65
CA LEU A 10 -46.34 -7.71 23.25
C LEU A 10 -45.07 -8.58 23.43
N THR A 11 -44.71 -9.45 22.48
CA THR A 11 -43.52 -10.33 22.63
C THR A 11 -42.55 -10.35 21.43
N THR A 12 -42.72 -9.50 20.42
CA THR A 12 -41.91 -9.58 19.17
C THR A 12 -40.85 -8.48 19.00
N ILE A 13 -40.65 -7.58 19.97
CA ILE A 13 -39.75 -6.41 19.81
C ILE A 13 -38.34 -6.63 20.40
N HIS A 14 -38.13 -7.60 21.30
CA HIS A 14 -36.82 -7.80 21.95
C HIS A 14 -35.80 -8.65 21.18
N LEU A 15 -36.21 -9.37 20.13
CA LEU A 15 -35.28 -10.15 19.29
C LEU A 15 -34.57 -9.34 18.20
N LEU A 16 -35.06 -8.15 17.85
CA LEU A 16 -34.42 -7.29 16.85
C LEU A 16 -33.25 -6.48 17.41
N ALA A 17 -33.32 -6.05 18.67
CA ALA A 17 -32.24 -5.28 19.31
C ALA A 17 -30.97 -6.13 19.58
N ALA A 18 -31.13 -7.41 19.91
CA ALA A 18 -30.01 -8.31 20.21
C ALA A 18 -29.23 -8.73 18.95
N SER A 19 -29.87 -8.77 17.78
CA SER A 19 -29.23 -9.10 16.50
C SER A 19 -28.41 -7.95 15.93
N ILE A 20 -28.79 -6.69 16.20
CA ILE A 20 -28.02 -5.50 15.79
C ILE A 20 -26.74 -5.37 16.63
N LEU A 21 -26.74 -5.84 17.89
CA LEU A 21 -25.57 -5.88 18.77
C LEU A 21 -24.59 -7.04 18.49
N LYS A 22 -24.93 -8.01 17.62
CA LYS A 22 -23.97 -9.04 17.15
C LYS A 22 -23.26 -8.68 15.85
N LEU A 23 -23.67 -7.59 15.21
CA LEU A 23 -22.87 -6.88 14.19
C LEU A 23 -21.84 -5.94 14.84
N VAL A 24 -21.46 -6.21 16.10
CA VAL A 24 -20.27 -5.62 16.72
C VAL A 24 -19.07 -6.05 15.86
N SER A 25 -18.70 -5.09 15.02
CA SER A 25 -17.55 -5.06 14.14
C SER A 25 -16.36 -5.65 14.86
N SER A 26 -15.62 -6.54 14.19
CA SER A 26 -14.25 -6.88 14.61
C SER A 26 -13.52 -5.60 15.00
N ASP A 27 -13.01 -5.51 16.23
CA ASP A 27 -12.29 -4.33 16.71
C ASP A 27 -11.12 -4.01 15.78
N LYS A 28 -11.29 -3.01 14.90
CA LYS A 28 -10.24 -2.59 13.96
C LYS A 28 -9.20 -1.78 14.75
N THR A 29 -7.96 -2.25 14.76
CA THR A 29 -6.85 -1.47 15.33
C THR A 29 -6.21 -0.62 14.23
N PHE A 30 -6.28 0.70 14.37
CA PHE A 30 -5.68 1.62 13.40
C PHE A 30 -4.24 1.99 13.77
N ASN A 31 -3.32 1.80 12.84
CA ASN A 31 -1.92 2.13 12.96
C ASN A 31 -1.65 3.48 12.27
N LYS A 32 -0.97 4.39 12.96
CA LYS A 32 -0.49 5.63 12.33
C LYS A 32 0.55 5.28 11.27
N LEU A 33 0.34 5.75 10.05
CA LEU A 33 1.31 5.55 8.98
C LEU A 33 2.41 6.60 9.06
N ALA A 34 3.66 6.13 9.07
CA ALA A 34 4.84 6.97 9.06
C ALA A 34 5.94 6.32 8.22
N TRP A 35 6.65 7.13 7.45
CA TRP A 35 7.82 6.69 6.67
C TRP A 35 9.08 7.27 7.29
N LYS A 36 9.96 6.42 7.83
CA LYS A 36 11.21 6.83 8.50
C LYS A 36 10.98 7.96 9.54
N GLY A 37 9.87 7.88 10.29
CA GLY A 37 9.50 8.85 11.32
C GLY A 37 8.65 10.03 10.83
N PHE A 38 8.54 10.26 9.52
CA PHE A 38 7.72 11.34 8.96
C PHE A 38 6.27 10.89 8.80
N PRO A 39 5.28 11.71 9.19
CA PRO A 39 3.87 11.38 8.98
C PRO A 39 3.56 11.29 7.49
N LEU A 40 2.69 10.34 7.16
CA LEU A 40 2.08 10.26 5.83
C LEU A 40 0.70 10.90 5.86
N CYS A 41 0.34 11.47 4.71
CA CYS A 41 -0.96 12.06 4.42
C CYS A 41 -1.41 11.59 3.03
N SER A 42 -2.66 11.83 2.69
CA SER A 42 -3.24 11.60 1.37
C SER A 42 -3.84 12.90 0.86
N ASN A 43 -3.59 13.16 -0.43
CA ASN A 43 -4.23 14.23 -1.20
C ASN A 43 -5.39 13.71 -2.07
N SER A 44 -5.87 12.50 -1.79
CA SER A 44 -6.93 11.90 -2.60
C SER A 44 -8.24 12.66 -2.47
N ILE A 45 -8.89 12.87 -3.62
CA ILE A 45 -10.24 13.43 -3.71
C ILE A 45 -11.32 12.44 -3.28
N ASN A 46 -11.02 11.13 -3.29
CA ASN A 46 -11.95 10.05 -2.94
C ASN A 46 -11.96 9.84 -1.42
N ASN A 47 -12.32 10.88 -0.69
CA ASN A 47 -12.40 10.86 0.76
C ASN A 47 -13.82 11.19 1.24
N THR A 48 -14.20 10.66 2.40
CA THR A 48 -15.50 10.97 3.03
C THR A 48 -15.27 11.75 4.30
N LEU A 49 -15.86 12.94 4.44
CA LEU A 49 -15.79 13.70 5.69
C LEU A 49 -16.57 12.95 6.78
N LEU A 50 -15.86 12.43 7.79
CA LEU A 50 -16.44 11.71 8.92
C LEU A 50 -16.85 12.66 10.05
N SER A 51 -16.02 13.65 10.34
CA SER A 51 -16.27 14.66 11.38
C SER A 51 -15.39 15.89 11.19
N GLN A 52 -15.85 17.02 11.74
CA GLN A 52 -15.08 18.26 11.79
C GLN A 52 -15.32 19.00 13.10
N LYS A 53 -14.30 19.69 13.61
CA LYS A 53 -14.39 20.59 14.77
C LYS A 53 -13.63 21.88 14.48
N PHE A 54 -14.30 23.02 14.58
CA PHE A 54 -13.73 24.33 14.33
C PHE A 54 -13.27 25.02 15.61
N ASN A 55 -12.32 25.95 15.48
CA ASN A 55 -11.89 26.86 16.54
C ASN A 55 -11.50 26.18 17.86
N VAL A 56 -10.87 25.01 17.79
CA VAL A 56 -10.35 24.29 18.96
C VAL A 56 -9.17 25.07 19.52
N THR A 57 -9.25 25.49 20.78
CA THR A 57 -8.14 26.20 21.43
C THR A 57 -6.96 25.25 21.65
N ALA A 58 -5.76 25.81 21.87
CA ALA A 58 -4.59 25.00 22.20
C ALA A 58 -4.79 24.15 23.48
N GLU A 59 -5.53 24.66 24.46
CA GLU A 59 -5.86 23.96 25.71
C GLU A 59 -6.85 22.81 25.50
N GLU A 60 -7.81 22.98 24.59
CA GLU A 60 -8.77 21.92 24.23
C GLU A 60 -8.17 20.87 23.29
N PHE A 61 -7.07 21.20 22.61
CA PHE A 61 -6.49 20.34 21.59
C PHE A 61 -5.82 19.11 22.22
N ASN A 62 -6.55 17.99 22.17
CA ASN A 62 -6.03 16.68 22.53
C ASN A 62 -6.01 15.77 21.29
N SER A 63 -4.84 15.66 20.66
CA SER A 63 -4.65 14.87 19.43
C SER A 63 -5.07 13.41 19.60
N ARG A 64 -4.78 12.80 20.76
CA ARG A 64 -5.14 11.41 21.05
C ARG A 64 -6.65 11.21 21.11
N ARG A 65 -7.38 12.14 21.75
CA ARG A 65 -8.85 12.11 21.81
C ARG A 65 -9.45 12.24 20.41
N PHE A 66 -8.95 13.15 19.59
CA PHE A 66 -9.46 13.36 18.24
C PHE A 66 -9.21 12.17 17.32
N VAL A 67 -7.99 11.61 17.34
CA VAL A 67 -7.66 10.38 16.59
C VAL A 67 -8.57 9.22 17.01
N LYS A 68 -8.85 9.06 18.30
CA LYS A 68 -9.77 8.03 18.80
C LYS A 68 -11.19 8.24 18.27
N THR A 69 -11.69 9.48 18.32
CA THR A 69 -13.01 9.85 17.77
C THR A 69 -13.08 9.53 16.27
N CYS A 70 -12.04 9.87 15.51
CA CYS A 70 -11.94 9.53 14.09
C CYS A 70 -12.01 8.02 13.81
N GLY A 71 -11.23 7.22 14.56
CA GLY A 71 -11.24 5.77 14.41
C GLY A 71 -12.62 5.16 14.71
N ILE A 72 -13.30 5.66 15.74
CA ILE A 72 -14.67 5.25 16.06
C ILE A 72 -15.63 5.61 14.92
N HIS A 73 -15.57 6.84 14.40
CA HIS A 73 -16.43 7.22 13.27
C HIS A 73 -16.15 6.37 12.03
N CYS A 74 -14.89 6.09 11.71
CA CYS A 74 -14.55 5.19 10.61
C CYS A 74 -15.18 3.80 10.81
N GLN A 75 -15.07 3.22 12.01
CA GLN A 75 -15.68 1.92 12.31
C GLN A 75 -17.21 1.91 12.23
N LEU A 76 -17.87 2.96 12.73
CA LEU A 76 -19.34 3.00 12.85
C LEU A 76 -20.04 3.43 11.57
N MET A 77 -19.45 4.36 10.81
CA MET A 77 -20.13 4.97 9.65
C MET A 77 -20.11 4.07 8.42
N SER A 78 -19.12 3.17 8.32
CA SER A 78 -18.94 2.32 7.15
C SER A 78 -18.20 1.04 7.54
N PRO A 79 -18.79 -0.16 7.33
CA PRO A 79 -18.04 -1.41 7.52
C PRO A 79 -16.85 -1.50 6.55
N SER A 80 -16.91 -0.81 5.40
CA SER A 80 -15.82 -0.71 4.43
C SER A 80 -14.73 0.29 4.81
N CYS A 81 -14.91 1.19 5.79
CA CYS A 81 -13.85 2.14 6.15
C CYS A 81 -12.65 1.41 6.76
N ILE A 82 -11.51 1.43 6.04
CA ILE A 82 -10.27 0.75 6.44
C ILE A 82 -9.15 1.72 6.78
N ALA A 83 -9.30 3.00 6.44
CA ALA A 83 -8.33 4.03 6.76
C ALA A 83 -9.01 5.36 7.07
N PHE A 84 -8.30 6.24 7.78
CA PHE A 84 -8.73 7.62 7.97
C PHE A 84 -7.54 8.57 8.07
N GLN A 85 -7.80 9.84 7.78
CA GLN A 85 -6.86 10.94 7.89
C GLN A 85 -7.38 11.98 8.86
N VAL A 86 -6.48 12.44 9.73
CA VAL A 86 -6.70 13.61 10.59
C VAL A 86 -5.92 14.77 10.00
N ASN A 87 -6.59 15.88 9.70
CA ASN A 87 -5.98 17.15 9.31
C ASN A 87 -6.16 18.18 10.42
N VAL A 88 -5.08 18.84 10.82
CA VAL A 88 -5.07 19.91 11.83
C VAL A 88 -4.61 21.20 11.16
N LEU A 89 -5.54 22.12 10.90
CA LEU A 89 -5.25 23.40 10.26
C LEU A 89 -5.26 24.51 11.31
N LYS A 90 -4.24 25.37 11.31
CA LYS A 90 -4.23 26.57 12.16
C LYS A 90 -5.28 27.56 11.64
N SER A 91 -6.10 28.11 12.53
CA SER A 91 -7.08 29.13 12.16
C SER A 91 -6.40 30.44 11.78
N VAL A 92 -7.04 31.22 10.90
CA VAL A 92 -6.57 32.52 10.39
C VAL A 92 -6.31 33.50 11.52
N ASN A 93 -7.13 33.46 12.58
CA ASN A 93 -7.06 34.40 13.69
C ASN A 93 -5.92 34.12 14.69
N GLY A 94 -5.14 33.05 14.49
CA GLY A 94 -4.12 32.60 15.45
C GLY A 94 -4.75 32.04 16.74
N GLY A 95 -4.06 31.10 17.40
CA GLY A 95 -4.49 30.58 18.71
C GLY A 95 -5.57 29.48 18.70
N SER A 96 -6.16 29.15 17.56
CA SER A 96 -7.09 28.03 17.43
C SER A 96 -6.82 27.15 16.22
N TYR A 97 -7.42 25.95 16.21
CA TYR A 97 -7.23 24.91 15.21
C TYR A 97 -8.57 24.42 14.66
N ASN A 98 -8.60 24.13 13.37
CA ASN A 98 -9.68 23.42 12.70
C ASN A 98 -9.24 21.98 12.46
N LEU A 99 -10.02 21.03 12.97
CA LEU A 99 -9.75 19.61 12.91
C LEU A 99 -10.71 18.95 11.94
N TYR A 100 -10.17 18.21 10.98
CA TYR A 100 -10.96 17.47 9.99
C TYR A 100 -10.60 15.99 10.04
N CYS A 101 -11.61 15.16 9.86
CA CYS A 101 -11.50 13.72 9.85
C CYS A 101 -12.07 13.17 8.55
N TYR A 102 -11.21 12.54 7.75
CA TYR A 102 -11.61 11.96 6.47
C TYR A 102 -11.47 10.45 6.52
N GLY A 103 -12.48 9.70 6.10
CA GLY A 103 -12.49 8.25 6.01
C GLY A 103 -12.28 7.76 4.59
N PHE A 104 -11.73 6.56 4.47
CA PHE A 104 -11.48 5.89 3.20
C PHE A 104 -11.90 4.43 3.28
N ASP A 105 -12.68 4.01 2.29
CA ASP A 105 -13.11 2.63 2.10
C ASP A 105 -12.05 1.76 1.43
N ASP A 106 -11.01 2.39 0.87
CA ASP A 106 -9.85 1.75 0.28
C ASP A 106 -8.57 2.54 0.63
N LEU A 107 -7.38 2.01 0.30
CA LEU A 107 -6.16 2.79 0.41
C LEU A 107 -6.20 3.93 -0.64
N PRO A 108 -6.18 5.20 -0.22
CA PRO A 108 -6.31 6.30 -1.16
C PRO A 108 -5.11 6.39 -2.10
N SER A 109 -5.35 6.98 -3.27
CA SER A 109 -4.27 7.43 -4.15
C SER A 109 -3.44 8.53 -3.47
N ASP A 110 -2.25 8.78 -4.01
CA ASP A 110 -1.48 9.99 -3.71
C ASP A 110 -1.15 10.20 -2.23
N ILE A 111 -0.73 9.12 -1.56
CA ILE A 111 -0.15 9.21 -0.22
C ILE A 111 1.20 9.94 -0.32
N CYS A 112 1.49 10.89 0.55
CA CYS A 112 2.74 11.65 0.51
C CYS A 112 3.26 11.90 1.92
N MET A 113 4.59 12.04 2.08
CA MET A 113 5.11 12.72 3.29
C MET A 113 4.79 14.18 3.12
N ASN A 114 4.05 14.73 4.07
CA ASN A 114 3.80 16.14 4.15
C ASN A 114 4.75 16.76 5.16
N LEU A 115 5.56 17.72 4.73
CA LEU A 115 6.51 18.42 5.58
C LEU A 115 5.92 19.70 6.20
N ASN A 116 4.82 20.21 5.64
CA ASN A 116 4.28 21.52 5.96
C ASN A 116 2.94 21.45 6.69
N ASP A 117 2.13 20.42 6.45
CA ASP A 117 0.81 20.28 7.08
C ASP A 117 0.84 19.31 8.27
N ASN A 118 0.04 19.64 9.29
CA ASN A 118 -0.23 18.77 10.42
C ASN A 118 -1.32 17.75 10.06
N CYS A 119 -1.02 16.88 9.10
CA CYS A 119 -1.87 15.74 8.78
C CYS A 119 -1.27 14.42 9.33
N SER A 120 -2.13 13.43 9.55
CA SER A 120 -1.72 12.09 9.97
C SER A 120 -2.70 11.06 9.44
N PHE A 121 -2.18 10.13 8.66
CA PHE A 121 -2.94 9.03 8.07
C PHE A 121 -2.87 7.77 8.94
N PHE A 122 -3.97 7.05 9.05
CA PHE A 122 -4.12 5.86 9.89
C PHE A 122 -4.78 4.73 9.09
N LEU A 123 -4.33 3.49 9.30
CA LEU A 123 -4.78 2.31 8.56
C LEU A 123 -5.13 1.15 9.51
N ALA A 124 -6.21 0.43 9.25
CA ALA A 124 -6.68 -0.71 10.06
C ALA A 124 -5.78 -1.98 9.98
N ASP A 125 -4.65 -1.92 9.28
CA ASP A 125 -3.67 -2.99 9.12
C ASP A 125 -2.26 -2.45 9.34
N LYS A 126 -1.30 -3.35 9.48
CA LYS A 126 0.12 -3.01 9.61
C LYS A 126 0.79 -3.11 8.23
N PRO A 127 1.12 -1.97 7.60
CA PRO A 127 1.76 -2.00 6.29
C PRO A 127 3.19 -2.54 6.36
N ILE A 128 3.66 -2.99 5.21
CA ILE A 128 5.06 -3.25 4.90
C ILE A 128 5.58 -2.06 4.11
N TYR A 129 6.64 -1.45 4.60
CA TYR A 129 7.35 -0.38 3.91
C TYR A 129 8.58 -0.96 3.25
N MET A 130 8.77 -0.67 1.97
CA MET A 130 9.82 -1.26 1.18
C MET A 130 10.48 -0.24 0.25
N THR A 131 11.80 -0.26 0.16
CA THR A 131 12.56 0.48 -0.86
C THR A 131 13.10 -0.53 -1.86
N VAL A 132 12.92 -0.29 -3.16
CA VAL A 132 13.44 -1.15 -4.24
C VAL A 132 14.28 -0.28 -5.16
N SER A 133 15.50 -0.71 -5.42
CA SER A 133 16.48 0.03 -6.23
C SER A 133 17.00 -0.84 -7.37
N SER A 134 17.05 -0.27 -8.58
CA SER A 134 17.64 -0.91 -9.76
C SER A 134 19.16 -0.77 -9.78
N TRP A 135 19.88 -1.69 -10.43
CA TRP A 135 21.33 -1.59 -10.60
C TRP A 135 21.76 -0.78 -11.82
N GLU A 136 22.87 -0.08 -11.67
CA GLU A 136 23.52 0.71 -12.71
C GLU A 136 24.92 0.16 -13.02
N TYR A 137 25.22 0.03 -14.32
CA TYR A 137 26.53 -0.37 -14.82
C TYR A 137 27.62 0.59 -14.34
N GLY A 138 28.71 0.03 -13.80
CA GLY A 138 29.87 0.79 -13.36
C GLY A 138 29.71 1.48 -12.00
N ASN A 139 28.60 1.27 -11.29
CA ASN A 139 28.41 1.78 -9.93
C ASN A 139 28.59 0.65 -8.90
N PRO A 140 29.79 0.48 -8.31
CA PRO A 140 30.08 -0.60 -7.37
C PRO A 140 29.44 -0.39 -5.99
N LEU A 141 28.64 0.67 -5.80
CA LEU A 141 28.04 0.96 -4.50
C LEU A 141 27.10 -0.20 -4.10
N PRO A 142 27.20 -0.71 -2.86
CA PRO A 142 26.35 -1.81 -2.39
C PRO A 142 24.86 -1.45 -2.36
N GLN A 143 24.50 -0.18 -2.53
CA GLN A 143 23.11 0.29 -2.54
C GLN A 143 22.39 0.08 -3.89
N SER A 144 23.12 -0.21 -4.97
CA SER A 144 22.54 -0.24 -6.32
C SER A 144 21.67 -1.48 -6.59
N THR A 145 21.59 -2.47 -5.70
CA THR A 145 20.66 -3.62 -5.84
C THR A 145 19.82 -3.87 -4.60
N LEU A 146 19.65 -2.82 -3.81
CA LEU A 146 19.02 -2.93 -2.52
C LEU A 146 17.51 -3.07 -2.65
N VAL A 147 16.99 -4.19 -2.12
CA VAL A 147 15.61 -4.21 -1.61
C VAL A 147 15.68 -4.09 -0.10
N GLU A 148 15.15 -3.01 0.47
CA GLU A 148 15.06 -2.80 1.92
C GLU A 148 13.62 -2.99 2.36
N VAL A 149 13.39 -3.84 3.36
CA VAL A 149 12.10 -3.95 4.05
C VAL A 149 12.26 -3.38 5.45
N VAL A 150 11.55 -2.28 5.74
CA VAL A 150 11.69 -1.56 7.02
C VAL A 150 11.31 -2.47 8.18
N GLY A 151 12.25 -2.65 9.10
CA GLY A 151 12.10 -3.49 10.29
C GLY A 151 12.45 -4.97 10.08
N ALA A 152 12.70 -5.42 8.84
CA ALA A 152 13.11 -6.80 8.55
C ALA A 152 14.57 -6.88 8.08
N GLY A 153 15.01 -5.97 7.22
CA GLY A 153 16.40 -5.90 6.80
C GLY A 153 16.62 -5.42 5.37
N LYS A 154 17.87 -5.55 4.94
CA LYS A 154 18.35 -5.19 3.61
C LYS A 154 18.71 -6.46 2.85
N TYR A 155 18.16 -6.60 1.64
CA TYR A 155 18.37 -7.73 0.75
C TYR A 155 19.25 -7.28 -0.40
N TYR A 156 20.40 -7.94 -0.51
CA TYR A 156 21.36 -7.72 -1.58
C TYR A 156 21.34 -8.92 -2.51
N THR A 157 21.50 -8.67 -3.80
CA THR A 157 21.75 -9.76 -4.75
C THR A 157 23.10 -10.39 -4.41
N SER A 158 23.17 -11.71 -4.30
CA SER A 158 24.44 -12.44 -4.14
C SER A 158 25.34 -12.33 -5.38
N ILE A 159 24.78 -11.88 -6.50
CA ILE A 159 25.46 -11.66 -7.76
C ILE A 159 26.14 -10.30 -7.72
N THR A 160 27.46 -10.28 -7.91
CA THR A 160 28.30 -9.07 -7.92
C THR A 160 27.88 -8.07 -9.00
N TYR A 161 27.32 -8.56 -10.11
CA TYR A 161 26.85 -7.78 -11.25
C TYR A 161 25.53 -8.35 -11.77
N PRO A 162 24.39 -7.97 -11.18
CA PRO A 162 23.11 -8.47 -11.66
C PRO A 162 22.80 -7.82 -13.02
N ILE A 163 22.65 -8.69 -14.02
CA ILE A 163 22.24 -8.33 -15.39
C ILE A 163 20.83 -8.88 -15.60
N GLY A 164 19.95 -8.08 -16.19
CA GLY A 164 18.59 -8.48 -16.51
C GLY A 164 17.58 -8.13 -15.41
N VAL A 165 16.72 -9.08 -15.06
CA VAL A 165 15.63 -8.91 -14.09
C VAL A 165 15.88 -9.81 -12.88
N SER A 166 15.82 -9.25 -11.68
CA SER A 166 15.85 -9.99 -10.42
C SER A 166 14.52 -9.87 -9.70
N THR A 167 14.07 -10.95 -9.08
CA THR A 167 12.79 -11.02 -8.38
C THR A 167 12.91 -11.67 -7.02
N TYR A 168 12.03 -11.29 -6.11
CA TYR A 168 11.82 -11.90 -4.81
C TYR A 168 10.34 -12.14 -4.59
N LYS A 169 9.98 -13.20 -3.86
CA LYS A 169 8.65 -13.32 -3.25
C LYS A 169 8.64 -12.61 -1.90
N LEU A 170 7.53 -11.94 -1.59
CA LEU A 170 7.32 -11.26 -0.31
C LEU A 170 6.41 -12.12 0.58
N ASN A 171 6.92 -12.49 1.75
CA ASN A 171 6.11 -13.09 2.80
C ASN A 171 5.41 -11.97 3.58
N MET A 172 4.11 -11.80 3.35
CA MET A 172 3.33 -10.73 3.98
C MET A 172 3.25 -10.86 5.51
N LEU A 173 3.27 -12.08 6.05
CA LEU A 173 3.18 -12.32 7.49
C LEU A 173 4.52 -12.09 8.19
N ALA A 174 5.58 -12.70 7.68
CA ALA A 174 6.94 -12.58 8.23
C ALA A 174 7.62 -11.25 7.87
N ARG A 175 7.06 -10.51 6.90
CA ARG A 175 7.60 -9.25 6.35
C ARG A 175 9.01 -9.41 5.82
N SER A 176 9.27 -10.55 5.21
CA SER A 176 10.59 -10.92 4.70
C SER A 176 10.50 -11.31 3.23
N LEU A 177 11.61 -11.11 2.51
CA LEU A 177 11.76 -11.60 1.15
C LEU A 177 12.33 -13.02 1.16
N TYR A 178 11.87 -13.82 0.22
CA TYR A 178 12.31 -15.20 -0.01
C TYR A 178 12.27 -15.53 -1.49
N ASP A 179 12.76 -16.71 -1.86
CA ASP A 179 12.71 -17.25 -3.23
C ASP A 179 13.27 -16.29 -4.29
N TYR A 180 14.54 -15.91 -4.10
CA TYR A 180 15.24 -15.01 -5.03
C TYR A 180 15.54 -15.72 -6.35
N HIS A 181 15.19 -15.06 -7.46
CA HIS A 181 15.56 -15.48 -8.80
C HIS A 181 16.15 -14.32 -9.60
N SER A 182 17.13 -14.63 -10.46
CA SER A 182 17.72 -13.68 -11.40
C SER A 182 17.63 -14.26 -12.81
N PHE A 183 17.18 -13.44 -13.74
CA PHE A 183 16.95 -13.77 -15.14
C PHE A 183 17.82 -12.85 -15.98
N ASN A 184 18.90 -13.39 -16.55
CA ASN A 184 19.78 -12.61 -17.41
C ASN A 184 19.14 -12.40 -18.79
N THR A 185 18.35 -11.32 -18.91
CA THR A 185 17.63 -10.96 -20.14
C THR A 185 18.44 -10.08 -21.09
N TYR A 186 19.77 -10.00 -20.93
CA TYR A 186 20.62 -9.25 -21.86
C TYR A 186 20.91 -10.03 -23.14
N ASN A 187 21.38 -11.27 -23.01
CA ASN A 187 21.87 -12.05 -24.15
C ASN A 187 21.23 -13.44 -24.29
N ASP A 188 20.35 -13.83 -23.39
CA ASP A 188 19.65 -15.13 -23.45
C ASP A 188 18.13 -14.95 -23.53
N PRO A 189 17.53 -15.11 -24.73
CA PRO A 189 16.08 -15.12 -24.92
C PRO A 189 15.34 -16.14 -24.05
N ASN A 190 15.97 -17.26 -23.70
CA ASN A 190 15.35 -18.28 -22.87
C ASN A 190 15.14 -17.78 -21.43
N MET A 191 15.99 -16.87 -20.93
CA MET A 191 15.81 -16.30 -19.58
C MET A 191 14.55 -15.46 -19.47
N ALA A 192 14.16 -14.76 -20.53
CA ALA A 192 12.87 -14.05 -20.57
C ALA A 192 11.70 -15.04 -20.53
N LEU A 193 11.79 -16.15 -21.26
CA LEU A 193 10.78 -17.22 -21.23
C LEU A 193 10.71 -17.91 -19.86
N TYR A 194 11.86 -18.20 -19.24
CA TYR A 194 11.90 -18.75 -17.87
C TYR A 194 11.27 -17.79 -16.86
N MET A 195 11.53 -16.48 -16.97
CA MET A 195 10.87 -15.48 -16.14
C MET A 195 9.35 -15.51 -16.33
N LYS A 196 8.86 -15.55 -17.57
CA LYS A 196 7.43 -15.69 -17.86
C LYS A 196 6.85 -16.94 -17.20
N ASN A 197 7.49 -18.09 -17.35
CA ASN A 197 7.01 -19.35 -16.75
C ASN A 197 7.02 -19.30 -15.22
N TYR A 198 8.05 -18.68 -14.61
CA TYR A 198 8.11 -18.45 -13.17
C TYR A 198 6.93 -17.60 -12.67
N LEU A 199 6.61 -16.51 -13.37
CA LEU A 199 5.46 -15.67 -13.04
C LEU A 199 4.13 -16.43 -13.22
N MET A 200 3.96 -17.14 -14.34
CA MET A 200 2.73 -17.91 -14.63
C MET A 200 2.47 -19.01 -13.60
N ASN A 201 3.53 -19.69 -13.15
CA ASN A 201 3.44 -20.81 -12.21
C ASN A 201 3.46 -20.37 -10.74
N THR A 202 3.57 -19.07 -10.47
CA THR A 202 3.48 -18.54 -9.10
C THR A 202 2.08 -18.78 -8.54
N THR A 203 1.96 -19.09 -7.26
CA THR A 203 0.66 -19.30 -6.59
C THR A 203 -0.13 -17.99 -6.52
N ASN A 204 -1.43 -18.04 -6.83
CA ASN A 204 -2.35 -16.90 -6.67
C ASN A 204 -2.24 -16.24 -5.29
N GLY A 205 -2.25 -14.92 -5.26
CA GLY A 205 -2.10 -14.11 -4.05
C GLY A 205 -0.65 -13.86 -3.64
N THR A 206 0.33 -14.56 -4.22
CA THR A 206 1.76 -14.30 -3.95
C THR A 206 2.16 -12.95 -4.50
N VAL A 207 2.89 -12.18 -3.67
CA VAL A 207 3.44 -10.87 -4.03
C VAL A 207 4.88 -11.07 -4.50
N ILE A 208 5.20 -10.58 -5.69
CA ILE A 208 6.55 -10.54 -6.26
C ILE A 208 7.03 -9.10 -6.32
N VAL A 209 8.26 -8.90 -5.87
CA VAL A 209 9.01 -7.66 -5.98
C VAL A 209 10.08 -7.88 -7.04
N GLY A 210 10.16 -6.98 -8.02
CA GLY A 210 11.15 -7.06 -9.09
C GLY A 210 11.96 -5.79 -9.23
N GLN A 211 13.21 -5.96 -9.64
CA GLN A 211 14.13 -4.89 -9.97
C GLN A 211 15.03 -5.34 -11.11
N THR A 212 15.51 -4.40 -11.92
CA THR A 212 16.48 -4.72 -12.98
C THR A 212 17.90 -4.32 -12.62
N GLY A 213 18.85 -4.92 -13.34
CA GLY A 213 20.23 -4.50 -13.31
C GLY A 213 20.87 -4.53 -14.68
N ASP A 214 21.73 -3.53 -14.94
CA ASP A 214 22.46 -3.27 -16.17
C ASP A 214 21.51 -3.09 -17.35
N GLU A 215 21.16 -4.21 -17.98
CA GLU A 215 20.47 -4.33 -19.25
C GLU A 215 19.35 -5.37 -19.16
N PRO A 216 18.09 -4.93 -18.96
CA PRO A 216 16.95 -5.84 -18.97
C PRO A 216 16.23 -5.97 -20.31
N ALA A 217 16.41 -5.04 -21.26
CA ALA A 217 15.49 -4.84 -22.38
C ALA A 217 15.73 -5.79 -23.56
N SER A 218 16.98 -6.20 -23.80
CA SER A 218 17.38 -6.93 -25.01
C SER A 218 16.55 -8.18 -25.32
N ALA A 219 16.31 -9.04 -24.32
CA ALA A 219 15.50 -10.27 -24.50
C ALA A 219 14.05 -10.16 -24.01
N ILE A 220 13.71 -9.11 -23.24
CA ILE A 220 12.39 -9.01 -22.57
C ILE A 220 11.23 -8.91 -23.56
N GLN A 221 11.49 -8.38 -24.76
CA GLN A 221 10.46 -8.17 -25.78
C GLN A 221 9.80 -9.48 -26.22
N GLY A 222 10.51 -10.62 -26.15
CA GLY A 222 9.94 -11.94 -26.45
C GLY A 222 8.82 -12.39 -25.50
N VAL A 223 8.63 -11.71 -24.37
CA VAL A 223 7.54 -11.97 -23.41
C VAL A 223 6.71 -10.73 -23.08
N ALA A 224 6.87 -9.63 -23.83
CA ALA A 224 6.23 -8.36 -23.56
C ALA A 224 4.70 -8.44 -23.54
N ASP A 225 4.09 -9.20 -24.47
CA ASP A 225 2.63 -9.36 -24.53
C ASP A 225 2.08 -10.01 -23.25
N TYR A 226 2.76 -11.03 -22.74
CA TYR A 226 2.40 -11.65 -21.47
C TYR A 226 2.56 -10.65 -20.32
N LEU A 227 3.71 -9.98 -20.22
CA LEU A 227 3.96 -9.02 -19.15
C LEU A 227 2.90 -7.90 -19.15
N LYS A 228 2.55 -7.37 -20.32
CA LYS A 228 1.48 -6.39 -20.48
C LYS A 228 0.12 -6.94 -20.02
N SER A 229 -0.21 -8.19 -20.33
CA SER A 229 -1.46 -8.84 -19.89
C SER A 229 -1.59 -8.95 -18.36
N VAL A 230 -0.48 -8.89 -17.62
CA VAL A 230 -0.44 -8.92 -16.15
C VAL A 230 -0.04 -7.56 -15.53
N ASN A 231 -0.24 -6.47 -16.28
CA ASN A 231 0.06 -5.08 -15.89
C ASN A 231 1.54 -4.78 -15.57
N LEU A 232 2.45 -5.56 -16.15
CA LEU A 232 3.90 -5.36 -16.13
C LEU A 232 4.38 -4.84 -17.49
N ASP A 233 3.72 -3.81 -18.05
CA ASP A 233 4.02 -3.30 -19.38
C ASP A 233 5.47 -2.78 -19.48
N VAL A 234 6.26 -3.42 -20.35
CA VAL A 234 7.68 -3.10 -20.65
C VAL A 234 7.87 -2.51 -22.05
N SER A 235 6.80 -2.11 -22.73
CA SER A 235 6.86 -1.57 -24.10
C SER A 235 7.73 -0.33 -24.25
N THR A 236 7.90 0.45 -23.17
CA THR A 236 8.73 1.66 -23.16
C THR A 236 10.12 1.43 -22.58
N LEU A 237 10.48 0.21 -22.19
CA LEU A 237 11.79 -0.11 -21.60
C LEU A 237 12.88 -0.08 -22.68
N GLN A 238 13.80 0.87 -22.56
CA GLN A 238 14.92 1.02 -23.49
C GLN A 238 16.15 0.21 -23.03
N PHE A 239 17.13 0.09 -23.92
CA PHE A 239 18.45 -0.43 -23.57
C PHE A 239 19.00 0.33 -22.35
N ARG A 240 19.35 -0.42 -21.31
CA ARG A 240 19.83 -0.07 -19.98
C ARG A 240 18.83 0.67 -19.12
N GLY A 241 17.58 0.69 -19.57
CA GLY A 241 16.45 1.19 -18.80
C GLY A 241 16.31 0.43 -17.48
N LYS A 242 15.81 1.14 -16.48
CA LYS A 242 15.55 0.63 -15.15
C LYS A 242 14.09 0.30 -15.03
N TRP A 243 13.81 -0.85 -14.43
CA TRP A 243 12.46 -1.30 -14.19
C TRP A 243 12.38 -1.86 -12.78
N VAL A 244 11.45 -1.31 -12.00
CA VAL A 244 11.13 -1.80 -10.65
C VAL A 244 9.64 -1.98 -10.55
N PHE A 245 9.21 -3.06 -9.92
CA PHE A 245 7.80 -3.37 -9.82
C PHE A 245 7.47 -4.12 -8.53
N VAL A 246 6.20 -4.00 -8.14
CA VAL A 246 5.58 -4.94 -7.22
C VAL A 246 4.27 -5.42 -7.83
N TRP A 247 4.10 -6.73 -7.83
CA TRP A 247 3.08 -7.44 -8.58
C TRP A 247 2.47 -8.53 -7.71
N GLN A 248 1.19 -8.84 -7.91
CA GLN A 248 0.51 -9.93 -7.21
C GLN A 248 -0.15 -10.86 -8.21
N GLN A 249 0.17 -12.15 -8.11
CA GLN A 249 -0.41 -13.15 -8.99
C GLN A 249 -1.93 -13.26 -8.77
N GLY A 250 -2.70 -13.23 -9.87
CA GLY A 250 -4.16 -13.28 -9.84
C GLY A 250 -4.84 -11.96 -9.42
N ALA A 251 -4.09 -10.87 -9.21
CA ALA A 251 -4.64 -9.58 -8.80
C ALA A 251 -3.99 -8.40 -9.55
N TYR A 252 -3.88 -8.53 -10.87
CA TYR A 252 -3.06 -7.66 -11.73
C TYR A 252 -3.46 -6.17 -11.72
N GLY A 253 -4.73 -5.86 -11.43
CA GLY A 253 -5.19 -4.45 -11.29
C GLY A 253 -4.46 -3.67 -10.20
N LYS A 254 -3.77 -4.35 -9.28
CA LYS A 254 -3.00 -3.73 -8.20
C LYS A 254 -1.54 -3.50 -8.56
N THR A 255 -1.02 -4.14 -9.59
CA THR A 255 0.40 -4.08 -9.97
C THR A 255 0.89 -2.63 -10.06
N LYS A 256 2.09 -2.39 -9.52
CA LYS A 256 2.84 -1.15 -9.72
C LYS A 256 4.11 -1.48 -10.48
N SER A 257 4.21 -0.94 -11.68
CA SER A 257 5.32 -1.12 -12.61
C SER A 257 5.87 0.24 -12.98
N HIS A 258 7.17 0.46 -12.79
CA HIS A 258 7.80 1.74 -13.06
C HIS A 258 9.05 1.55 -13.91
N ILE A 259 9.09 2.26 -15.03
CA ILE A 259 10.22 2.29 -15.95
C ILE A 259 10.89 3.65 -15.88
N PHE A 260 12.22 3.66 -15.97
CA PHE A 260 13.04 4.85 -16.06
C PHE A 260 14.19 4.60 -17.04
N ASN A 261 14.20 5.34 -18.14
CA ASN A 261 15.22 5.22 -19.19
C ASN A 261 16.35 6.25 -19.06
N GLY A 262 16.53 6.83 -17.88
CA GLY A 262 17.64 7.75 -17.62
C GLY A 262 18.87 7.02 -17.08
N TYR A 263 19.95 7.80 -16.91
CA TYR A 263 21.15 7.36 -16.20
C TYR A 263 20.94 7.44 -14.69
N GLY A 264 21.70 6.66 -13.93
CA GLY A 264 21.65 6.67 -12.47
C GLY A 264 20.85 5.53 -11.84
N LEU A 265 20.94 5.49 -10.53
CA LEU A 265 20.15 4.64 -9.64
C LEU A 265 18.67 5.02 -9.71
N PHE A 266 17.81 4.09 -10.13
CA PHE A 266 16.36 4.26 -10.04
C PHE A 266 15.81 3.57 -8.79
N THR A 267 15.27 4.36 -7.87
CA THR A 267 14.72 3.86 -6.61
C THR A 267 13.25 4.21 -6.46
N LYS A 268 12.46 3.25 -6.01
CA LYS A 268 11.05 3.45 -5.63
C LYS A 268 10.79 2.96 -4.22
N GLN A 269 9.84 3.62 -3.58
CA GLN A 269 9.38 3.30 -2.23
C GLN A 269 7.96 2.77 -2.33
N PHE A 270 7.72 1.58 -1.78
CA PHE A 270 6.45 0.89 -1.76
C PHE A 270 5.88 0.83 -0.34
N LEU A 271 4.58 1.07 -0.22
CA LEU A 271 3.80 0.73 0.96
C LEU A 271 2.81 -0.36 0.55
N ILE A 272 2.89 -1.52 1.20
CA ILE A 272 2.16 -2.74 0.86
C ILE A 272 1.29 -3.15 2.05
N CYS A 273 0.01 -3.41 1.83
CA CYS A 273 -0.93 -3.82 2.89
C CYS A 273 -1.69 -5.07 2.48
N ASN A 274 -2.17 -5.85 3.46
CA ASN A 274 -3.05 -6.99 3.22
C ASN A 274 -4.38 -6.77 3.93
N LEU A 275 -5.19 -5.88 3.35
CA LEU A 275 -6.53 -5.56 3.84
C LEU A 275 -7.43 -6.68 3.28
N GLY A 276 -7.83 -7.61 4.15
CA GLY A 276 -8.35 -8.95 3.81
C GLY A 276 -9.34 -9.09 2.63
N LEU A 277 -9.47 -10.34 2.17
CA LEU A 277 -10.21 -10.86 1.00
C LEU A 277 -10.01 -10.19 -0.36
N THR A 278 -9.78 -8.87 -0.47
CA THR A 278 -9.75 -8.20 -1.78
C THR A 278 -8.74 -7.08 -1.95
N CYS A 279 -8.00 -6.60 -0.94
CA CYS A 279 -7.22 -5.36 -1.09
C CYS A 279 -5.75 -5.51 -0.70
N LEU A 280 -4.90 -5.67 -1.72
CA LEU A 280 -3.45 -5.48 -1.60
C LEU A 280 -3.11 -4.22 -2.38
N HIS A 281 -2.76 -3.15 -1.68
CA HIS A 281 -2.48 -1.87 -2.30
C HIS A 281 -0.99 -1.62 -2.24
N PHE A 282 -0.43 -1.20 -3.37
CA PHE A 282 0.94 -0.75 -3.49
C PHE A 282 0.88 0.74 -3.73
N PHE A 283 1.46 1.51 -2.82
CA PHE A 283 1.65 2.92 -3.02
C PHE A 283 3.10 3.18 -3.43
N VAL A 284 3.34 4.05 -4.42
CA VAL A 284 4.69 4.41 -4.86
C VAL A 284 4.96 5.88 -4.61
N ARG A 285 5.96 6.15 -3.76
CA ARG A 285 6.48 7.51 -3.63
C ARG A 285 7.58 7.78 -4.65
N PHE A 286 7.56 8.97 -5.24
CA PHE A 286 8.71 9.62 -5.84
C PHE A 286 9.45 10.37 -4.73
N GLN A 287 10.76 10.14 -4.58
CA GLN A 287 11.63 11.06 -3.87
C GLN A 287 12.45 11.85 -4.88
N GLY A 288 12.56 13.15 -4.60
CA GLY A 288 13.65 14.04 -5.02
C GLY A 288 13.55 14.55 -6.44
#